data_AF-A0A3M8H484-F1
#
_entry.id   AF-A0A3M8H484-F1
#
_cell.length_a   1.000
_cell.length_b   1.000
_cell.length_c   1.000
_cell.angle_alpha   90.00
_cell.angle_beta   90.00
_cell.angle_gamma   90.00
#
_symmetry.space_group_name_H-M   'P 1'
#
loop_
_entity.id
_entity.type
_entity.pdbx_description
1 polymer ?
#
loop_
_entity_poly.entity_id
_entity_poly.type
_entity_poly.pdbx_seq_one_letter_code
_entity_poly.pdbx_strand_id
1 'polypeptide(L)'
;MFILDLLFDIAFSIYTSLGFGTPQHKINTKMDKLSKKYPEVYKLYEEHKELFEGNEKLSKLILEHPIKRAEDKEQLAKKIEQFFTNYKQGVANGE
;
A
#
# COMPACT_ATOMS: atom_id res chain seq x y z
N MET A 1 -21.84 -30.79 1.44
CA MET A 1 -20.81 -30.32 2.40
C MET A 1 -19.40 -30.38 1.79
N PHE A 2 -19.00 -31.43 1.08
CA PHE A 2 -17.65 -31.55 0.47
C PHE A 2 -17.31 -30.59 -0.69
N ILE A 3 -18.27 -30.22 -1.54
CA ILE A 3 -17.99 -29.41 -2.75
C ILE A 3 -17.64 -27.95 -2.39
N LEU A 4 -18.21 -27.41 -1.32
CA LEU A 4 -17.95 -26.03 -0.88
C LEU A 4 -16.55 -25.89 -0.28
N ASP A 5 -16.09 -26.87 0.52
CA ASP A 5 -14.72 -26.88 1.05
C ASP A 5 -13.67 -26.97 -0.07
N LEU A 6 -13.91 -27.82 -1.07
CA LEU A 6 -13.00 -27.96 -2.21
C LEU A 6 -12.92 -26.66 -3.04
N LEU A 7 -14.04 -25.97 -3.23
CA LEU A 7 -14.06 -24.67 -3.90
C LEU A 7 -13.34 -23.59 -3.08
N PHE A 8 -13.45 -23.63 -1.75
CA PHE A 8 -12.72 -22.72 -0.86
C PHE A 8 -11.22 -22.94 -0.93
N ASP A 9 -10.74 -24.18 -0.88
CA ASP A 9 -9.31 -24.51 -0.96
C ASP A 9 -8.71 -24.09 -2.31
N ILE A 10 -9.42 -24.33 -3.41
CA ILE A 10 -8.96 -23.93 -4.74
C ILE A 10 -8.92 -22.40 -4.85
N ALA A 11 -9.97 -21.71 -4.40
CA ALA A 11 -10.00 -20.25 -4.42
C ALA A 11 -8.92 -19.64 -3.51
N PHE A 12 -8.68 -20.21 -2.33
CA PHE A 12 -7.67 -19.76 -1.38
C PHE A 12 -6.25 -20.05 -1.87
N SER A 13 -6.02 -21.18 -2.52
CA SER A 13 -4.74 -21.54 -3.13
C SER A 13 -4.42 -20.63 -4.32
N ILE A 14 -5.40 -20.31 -5.17
CA ILE A 14 -5.24 -19.34 -6.26
C ILE A 14 -5.03 -17.92 -5.70
N TYR A 15 -5.78 -17.54 -4.67
CA TYR A 15 -5.65 -16.25 -3.99
C TYR A 15 -4.25 -16.05 -3.39
N THR A 16 -3.72 -17.06 -2.69
CA THR A 16 -2.36 -17.01 -2.12
C THR A 16 -1.28 -17.14 -3.19
N SER A 17 -1.45 -17.96 -4.23
CA SER A 17 -0.52 -18.14 -5.34
C SER A 17 -0.35 -16.88 -6.21
N LEU A 18 -1.41 -16.08 -6.37
CA LEU A 18 -1.37 -14.78 -7.05
C LEU A 18 -0.85 -13.65 -6.13
N GLY A 19 -0.51 -13.97 -4.87
CA GLY A 19 -0.06 -12.99 -3.88
C GLY A 19 -1.17 -12.08 -3.36
N PHE A 20 -2.44 -12.36 -3.65
CA PHE A 20 -3.56 -11.62 -3.06
C PHE A 20 -3.54 -11.83 -1.55
N GLY A 21 -3.67 -10.74 -0.80
CA GLY A 21 -3.60 -10.74 0.66
C GLY A 21 -2.24 -10.38 1.25
N THR A 22 -1.15 -10.44 0.46
CA THR A 22 0.18 -9.97 0.92
C THR A 22 0.18 -8.46 1.20
N PRO A 23 1.00 -7.98 2.13
CA PRO A 23 1.22 -6.54 2.35
C PRO A 23 1.56 -5.81 1.05
N GLN A 24 2.46 -6.38 0.23
CA GLN A 24 2.83 -5.87 -1.10
C GLN A 24 1.60 -5.63 -1.99
N HIS A 25 0.80 -6.68 -2.20
CA HIS A 25 -0.33 -6.60 -3.12
C HIS A 25 -1.37 -5.58 -2.62
N LYS A 26 -1.59 -5.49 -1.31
CA LYS A 26 -2.50 -4.52 -0.70
C LYS A 26 -1.99 -3.09 -0.85
N ILE A 27 -0.69 -2.84 -0.63
CA ILE A 27 -0.07 -1.52 -0.82
C ILE A 27 -0.18 -1.11 -2.28
N ASN A 28 0.22 -1.97 -3.21
CA ASN A 28 0.12 -1.73 -4.64
C ASN A 28 -1.32 -1.37 -5.07
N THR A 29 -2.30 -2.17 -4.65
CA THR A 29 -3.72 -1.91 -4.94
C THR A 29 -4.21 -0.57 -4.38
N LYS A 30 -3.69 -0.14 -3.22
CA LYS A 30 -4.04 1.17 -2.66
C LYS A 30 -3.39 2.29 -3.45
N MET A 31 -2.12 2.15 -3.82
CA MET A 31 -1.41 3.14 -4.63
C MET A 31 -2.09 3.31 -6.00
N ASP A 32 -2.49 2.23 -6.66
CA ASP A 32 -3.28 2.27 -7.91
C ASP A 32 -4.63 2.99 -7.74
N LYS A 33 -5.26 2.91 -6.56
CA LYS A 33 -6.52 3.62 -6.28
C LYS A 33 -6.31 5.10 -5.98
N LEU A 34 -5.15 5.47 -5.43
CA LEU A 34 -4.73 6.85 -5.18
C LEU A 34 -4.31 7.54 -6.48
N SER A 35 -3.62 6.83 -7.38
CA SER A 35 -3.03 7.38 -8.62
C SER A 35 -4.04 8.11 -9.51
N LYS A 36 -5.30 7.69 -9.49
CA LYS A 36 -6.39 8.33 -10.24
C LYS A 36 -6.60 9.80 -9.89
N LYS A 37 -6.28 10.21 -8.65
CA LYS A 37 -6.47 11.58 -8.16
C LYS A 37 -5.16 12.22 -7.69
N TYR A 38 -4.19 11.40 -7.26
CA TYR A 38 -2.90 11.81 -6.72
C TYR A 38 -1.77 11.05 -7.44
N PRO A 39 -1.55 11.32 -8.75
CA PRO A 39 -0.53 10.62 -9.54
C PRO A 39 0.89 10.80 -8.99
N GLU A 40 1.16 11.91 -8.32
CA GLU A 40 2.43 12.22 -7.65
C GLU A 40 2.78 11.20 -6.55
N VAL A 41 1.78 10.74 -5.79
CA VAL A 41 1.98 9.71 -4.75
C VAL A 41 2.34 8.37 -5.39
N TYR A 42 1.71 8.05 -6.53
CA TYR A 42 2.01 6.84 -7.28
C TYR A 42 3.43 6.87 -7.85
N LYS A 43 3.86 8.04 -8.34
CA LYS A 43 5.23 8.22 -8.81
C LYS A 43 6.24 8.02 -7.68
N LEU A 44 5.98 8.57 -6.48
CA LEU A 44 6.81 8.31 -5.29
C LEU A 44 6.85 6.82 -4.92
N TYR A 45 5.73 6.11 -5.06
CA TYR A 45 5.68 4.66 -4.85
C TYR A 45 6.57 3.91 -5.85
N GLU A 46 6.46 4.20 -7.14
CA GLU A 46 7.27 3.56 -8.18
C GLU A 46 8.77 3.83 -7.98
N GLU A 47 9.14 5.07 -7.65
CA GLU A 47 10.53 5.48 -7.41
C GLU A 47 11.14 4.87 -6.13
N HIS A 48 10.30 4.57 -5.13
CA HIS A 48 10.74 4.14 -3.80
C HIS A 48 10.02 2.89 -3.30
N LYS A 49 9.74 1.94 -4.20
CA LYS A 49 8.91 0.76 -3.92
C LYS A 49 9.37 -0.05 -2.70
N GLU A 50 10.68 -0.26 -2.58
CA GLU A 50 11.29 -0.96 -1.45
C GLU A 50 11.06 -0.25 -0.11
N LEU A 51 11.01 1.08 -0.10
CA LEU A 51 10.74 1.85 1.12
C LEU A 51 9.27 1.73 1.54
N PHE A 52 8.34 1.75 0.58
CA PHE A 52 6.91 1.56 0.85
C PHE A 52 6.59 0.19 1.43
N GLU A 53 7.34 -0.83 1.00
CA GLU A 53 7.11 -2.23 1.37
C GLU A 53 7.96 -2.65 2.57
N GLY A 54 9.17 -2.13 2.71
CA GLY A 54 10.14 -2.48 3.75
C GLY A 54 10.12 -1.59 4.98
N ASN A 55 9.62 -0.35 4.90
CA ASN A 55 9.49 0.50 6.08
C ASN A 55 8.19 0.16 6.84
N GLU A 56 8.32 -0.42 8.03
CA GLU A 56 7.17 -0.86 8.84
C GLU A 56 6.19 0.29 9.12
N LYS A 57 6.69 1.49 9.42
CA LYS A 57 5.84 2.64 9.74
C LYS A 57 5.03 3.10 8.53
N LEU A 58 5.65 3.20 7.37
CA LEU A 58 4.99 3.61 6.12
C LEU A 58 4.03 2.52 5.60
N SER A 59 4.47 1.27 5.58
CA SER A 59 3.63 0.14 5.15
C SER A 59 2.40 0.01 6.04
N LYS A 60 2.55 0.08 7.37
CA LYS A 60 1.43 0.04 8.32
C LYS A 60 0.48 1.22 8.13
N LEU A 61 1.00 2.44 7.99
CA LEU A 61 0.21 3.64 7.68
C LEU A 61 -0.68 3.39 6.45
N ILE A 62 -0.10 2.88 5.36
CA ILE A 62 -0.84 2.65 4.11
C ILE A 62 -1.88 1.54 4.28
N LEU A 63 -1.51 0.42 4.91
CA LEU A 63 -2.38 -0.74 5.06
C LEU A 63 -3.58 -0.45 5.95
N GLU A 64 -3.38 0.25 7.06
CA GLU A 64 -4.42 0.54 8.05
C GLU A 64 -5.30 1.74 7.66
N HIS A 65 -4.79 2.66 6.84
CA HIS A 65 -5.56 3.87 6.50
C HIS A 65 -6.74 3.56 5.55
N PRO A 66 -7.97 4.00 5.86
CA PRO A 66 -9.11 3.81 4.98
C PRO A 66 -8.90 4.54 3.64
N ILE A 67 -9.51 4.05 2.56
CA ILE A 67 -9.49 4.72 1.24
C ILE A 67 -10.86 4.70 0.56
N LYS A 68 -11.92 4.64 1.39
CA LYS A 68 -13.30 4.48 0.90
C LYS A 68 -13.82 5.80 0.33
N ARG A 69 -13.51 6.91 1.00
CA ARG A 69 -13.97 8.26 0.64
C ARG A 69 -12.85 9.07 -0.01
N ALA A 70 -13.24 10.13 -0.72
CA ALA A 70 -12.28 11.05 -1.34
C ALA A 70 -11.39 11.73 -0.29
N GLU A 71 -11.96 12.07 0.87
CA GLU A 71 -11.24 12.66 2.00
C GLU A 71 -10.19 11.70 2.57
N ASP A 72 -10.54 10.43 2.78
CA ASP A 72 -9.57 9.43 3.26
C ASP A 72 -8.37 9.30 2.31
N LYS A 73 -8.62 9.32 1.00
CA LYS A 73 -7.55 9.28 -0.01
C LYS A 73 -6.66 10.52 0.04
N GLU A 74 -7.25 11.69 0.23
CA GLU A 74 -6.50 12.94 0.41
C GLU A 74 -5.63 12.91 1.67
N GLN A 75 -6.18 12.44 2.78
CA GLN A 75 -5.44 12.30 4.03
C GLN A 75 -4.28 11.32 3.89
N LEU A 76 -4.49 10.19 3.20
CA LEU A 76 -3.41 9.24 2.93
C LEU A 76 -2.31 9.85 2.07
N ALA A 77 -2.67 10.52 0.98
CA ALA A 77 -1.72 11.20 0.11
C ALA A 77 -0.84 12.19 0.89
N LYS A 78 -1.48 13.07 1.66
CA LYS A 78 -0.79 14.05 2.51
C LYS A 78 0.15 13.39 3.53
N LYS A 79 -0.28 12.30 4.17
CA LYS A 79 0.55 11.58 5.14
C LYS A 79 1.77 10.91 4.49
N ILE A 80 1.63 10.39 3.28
CA ILE A 80 2.74 9.83 2.50
C ILE A 80 3.73 10.94 2.14
N GLU A 81 3.26 12.08 1.61
CA GLU A 81 4.11 13.21 1.28
C GLU A 81 4.85 13.78 2.50
N GLN A 82 4.16 13.89 3.64
CA GLN A 82 4.77 14.29 4.91
C GLN A 82 5.85 13.30 5.36
N PHE A 83 5.57 11.99 5.25
CA PHE A 83 6.58 10.97 5.54
C PHE A 83 7.83 11.15 4.69
N PHE A 84 7.69 11.36 3.38
CA PHE A 84 8.82 11.57 2.47
C PHE A 84 9.56 12.88 2.71
N THR A 85 8.84 13.94 3.08
CA THR A 85 9.46 15.23 3.44
C THR A 85 10.35 15.06 4.67
N ASN A 86 9.83 14.40 5.72
CA ASN A 86 10.59 14.13 6.94
C ASN A 86 11.75 13.15 6.68
N TYR A 87 11.56 12.14 5.84
CA TYR A 87 12.61 11.20 5.46
C TYR A 87 13.76 11.91 4.74
N LYS A 88 13.46 12.78 3.76
CA LYS A 88 14.49 13.57 3.06
C LYS A 88 15.23 14.53 4.01
N GLN A 89 14.52 15.13 4.96
CA GLN A 89 15.14 15.98 5.98
C GLN A 89 16.03 15.20 6.94
N GLY A 90 15.62 13.99 7.36
CA GLY A 90 16.46 13.12 8.20
C GLY A 90 17.74 12.68 7.48
N VAL A 91 17.63 12.26 6.22
CA VAL A 91 18.79 11.86 5.39
C VAL A 91 19.72 13.04 5.10
N ALA A 92 19.17 14.25 4.87
CA ALA A 92 19.97 15.46 4.65
C ALA A 92 20.68 15.97 5.92
N ASN A 93 20.18 15.62 7.10
CA ASN A 93 20.75 16.04 8.38
C ASN A 93 21.66 14.98 9.05
N GLY A 94 21.89 13.83 8.40
CA GLY A 94 22.98 12.92 8.74
C GLY A 94 22.84 12.22 10.10
N GLU A 95 21.77 11.45 10.28
CA GLU A 95 21.74 10.32 11.25
C GLU A 95 21.79 8.98 10.51
#